data_AF-D4EA01-F1
#
_entry.id   AF-D4EA01-F1
#
_cell.length_a   1.000
_cell.length_b   1.000
_cell.length_c   1.000
_cell.angle_alpha   90.00
_cell.angle_beta   90.00
_cell.angle_gamma   90.00
#
_symmetry.space_group_name_H-M   'P 1'
#
loop_
_entity.id
_entity.type
_entity.pdbx_description
1 polymer ?
#
loop_
_entity_poly.entity_id
_entity_poly.type
_entity_poly.pdbx_seq_one_letter_code
_entity_poly.pdbx_strand_id
1 'polypeptide(L)'
;MGDFVVATGDLVIFEPTFGNRTLLAPAQAVLAGTGRFMVNGKPGCVISDLAKVVVPGVPYMAGNFSVPGVGMIQLVMAGPDQSAHKVLSGPPVLIKGSECQAMFIPTAPATDPTSGVPDPTVGVPTPGKGRFMVTQVKVTAN
;
A
#
# COMPACT_ATOMS: atom_id res chain seq x y z
N MET A 1 19.36 10.33 11.29
CA MET A 1 19.73 8.90 11.47
C MET A 1 19.04 8.17 10.34
N GLY A 2 19.77 7.36 9.59
CA GLY A 2 19.21 6.73 8.38
C GLY A 2 18.20 5.65 8.72
N ASP A 3 17.27 5.42 7.81
CA ASP A 3 16.27 4.36 7.94
C ASP A 3 16.55 3.23 6.95
N PHE A 4 16.02 2.05 7.24
CA PHE A 4 16.28 0.84 6.46
C PHE A 4 15.71 0.97 5.05
N VAL A 5 16.55 0.65 4.06
CA VAL A 5 16.17 0.68 2.66
C VAL A 5 15.19 -0.46 2.35
N VAL A 6 14.13 -0.15 1.62
CA VAL A 6 13.16 -1.14 1.16
C VAL A 6 13.72 -1.88 -0.05
N ALA A 7 13.61 -3.20 -0.04
CA ALA A 7 14.14 -4.07 -1.09
C ALA A 7 13.07 -5.00 -1.67
N THR A 8 13.37 -5.58 -2.82
CA THR A 8 12.50 -6.58 -3.45
C THR A 8 12.20 -7.73 -2.49
N GLY A 9 10.91 -8.08 -2.36
CA GLY A 9 10.44 -9.12 -1.45
C GLY A 9 10.04 -8.60 -0.06
N ASP A 10 10.31 -7.33 0.26
CA ASP A 10 9.68 -6.68 1.40
C ASP A 10 8.18 -6.48 1.15
N LEU A 11 7.43 -6.22 2.22
CA LEU A 11 5.98 -6.09 2.15
C LEU A 11 5.55 -4.64 2.41
N VAL A 12 4.45 -4.24 1.79
CA VAL A 12 3.62 -3.15 2.30
C VAL A 12 2.38 -3.75 2.96
N ILE A 13 2.09 -3.32 4.17
CA ILE A 13 0.91 -3.74 4.93
C ILE A 13 -0.03 -2.54 5.00
N PHE A 14 -1.27 -2.73 4.54
CA PHE A 14 -2.28 -1.69 4.56
C PHE A 14 -3.07 -1.72 5.86
N GLU A 15 -3.47 -0.56 6.34
CA GLU A 15 -4.42 -0.46 7.44
C GLU A 15 -5.79 -0.98 7.00
N PRO A 16 -6.59 -1.58 7.90
CA PRO A 16 -7.88 -2.14 7.54
C PRO A 16 -8.93 -1.06 7.23
N THR A 17 -8.70 0.21 7.57
CA THR A 17 -9.71 1.27 7.47
C THR A 17 -9.38 2.26 6.36
N PHE A 18 -10.35 2.49 5.47
CA PHE A 18 -10.30 3.44 4.36
C PHE A 18 -11.54 4.33 4.41
N GLY A 19 -11.47 5.42 5.18
CA GLY A 19 -12.64 6.27 5.45
C GLY A 19 -13.73 5.51 6.20
N ASN A 20 -14.92 5.41 5.61
CA ASN A 20 -16.05 4.63 6.15
C ASN A 20 -16.02 3.13 5.79
N ARG A 21 -14.99 2.69 5.05
CA ARG A 21 -14.84 1.32 4.58
C ARG A 21 -13.85 0.56 5.45
N THR A 22 -14.19 -0.68 5.78
CA THR A 22 -13.32 -1.57 6.54
C THR A 22 -13.06 -2.84 5.75
N LEU A 23 -11.79 -3.21 5.61
CA LEU A 23 -11.37 -4.44 4.98
C LEU A 23 -11.68 -5.63 5.89
N LEU A 24 -12.16 -6.73 5.32
CA LEU A 24 -12.51 -7.93 6.07
C LEU A 24 -11.34 -8.92 6.21
N ALA A 25 -10.27 -8.71 5.43
CA ALA A 25 -9.06 -9.50 5.51
C ALA A 25 -7.84 -8.57 5.50
N PRO A 26 -6.74 -8.94 6.18
CA PRO A 26 -5.48 -8.20 6.08
C PRO A 26 -5.03 -8.09 4.62
N ALA A 27 -4.78 -6.87 4.17
CA ALA A 27 -4.27 -6.61 2.84
C ALA A 27 -2.79 -6.25 2.89
N GLN A 28 -2.02 -6.91 2.03
CA GLN A 28 -0.59 -6.67 1.87
C GLN A 28 -0.17 -6.88 0.42
N ALA A 29 0.94 -6.29 0.02
CA ALA A 29 1.56 -6.51 -1.28
C ALA A 29 3.07 -6.73 -1.14
N VAL A 30 3.63 -7.55 -2.02
CA VAL A 30 5.08 -7.73 -2.14
C VAL A 30 5.63 -6.62 -3.02
N LEU A 31 6.67 -5.95 -2.53
CA LEU A 31 7.35 -4.88 -3.27
C LEU A 31 8.37 -5.50 -4.23
N ALA A 32 8.39 -4.98 -5.45
CA ALA A 32 9.32 -5.38 -6.50
C ALA A 32 10.13 -4.16 -6.93
N GLY A 33 11.39 -4.12 -6.51
CA GLY A 33 12.30 -3.01 -6.78
C GLY A 33 12.90 -3.07 -8.18
N THR A 34 13.11 -1.91 -8.78
CA THR A 34 13.85 -1.75 -10.05
C THR A 34 15.08 -0.86 -9.92
N GLY A 35 15.49 -0.56 -8.68
CA GLY A 35 16.70 0.19 -8.40
C GLY A 35 17.94 -0.50 -8.94
N ARG A 36 18.92 0.31 -9.39
CA ARG A 36 20.20 -0.19 -9.91
C ARG A 36 21.16 -0.71 -8.83
N PHE A 37 20.79 -0.56 -7.57
CA PHE A 37 21.59 -0.98 -6.42
C PHE A 37 20.97 -2.22 -5.78
N MET A 38 21.82 -2.99 -5.11
CA MET A 38 21.44 -4.27 -4.52
C MET A 38 21.48 -4.17 -3.00
N VAL A 39 20.44 -4.72 -2.37
CA VAL A 39 20.32 -4.89 -0.93
C VAL A 39 20.22 -6.39 -0.67
N ASN A 40 21.25 -6.97 -0.04
CA ASN A 40 21.36 -8.42 0.18
C ASN A 40 21.14 -9.26 -1.10
N GLY A 41 21.70 -8.81 -2.23
CA GLY A 41 21.56 -9.52 -3.51
C GLY A 41 20.20 -9.38 -4.19
N LYS A 42 19.32 -8.50 -3.70
CA LYS A 42 18.04 -8.16 -4.33
C LYS A 42 18.00 -6.70 -4.76
N PRO A 43 17.32 -6.33 -5.85
CA PRO A 43 17.17 -4.94 -6.25
C PRO A 43 16.44 -4.13 -5.17
N GLY A 44 16.96 -2.95 -4.85
CA GLY A 44 16.27 -2.01 -3.96
C GLY A 44 15.07 -1.34 -4.63
N CYS A 45 14.09 -0.93 -3.84
CA CYS A 45 12.88 -0.29 -4.33
C CYS A 45 13.07 1.23 -4.46
N VAL A 46 12.55 1.80 -5.54
CA VAL A 46 12.56 3.24 -5.79
C VAL A 46 11.13 3.78 -5.87
N ILE A 47 10.96 5.10 -5.77
CA ILE A 47 9.63 5.73 -5.70
C ILE A 47 8.70 5.36 -6.88
N SER A 48 9.25 5.14 -8.08
CA SER A 48 8.48 4.74 -9.25
C SER A 48 7.93 3.32 -9.18
N ASP A 49 8.45 2.47 -8.29
CA ASP A 49 7.95 1.10 -8.11
C ASP A 49 6.60 1.07 -7.38
N LEU A 50 6.25 2.12 -6.63
CA LEU A 50 4.97 2.21 -5.91
C LEU A 50 3.76 2.14 -6.85
N ALA A 51 3.88 2.70 -8.06
CA ALA A 51 2.81 2.70 -9.06
C ALA A 51 2.43 1.28 -9.54
N LYS A 52 3.29 0.28 -9.32
CA LYS A 52 3.03 -1.12 -9.67
C LYS A 52 2.30 -1.88 -8.57
N VAL A 53 2.19 -1.29 -7.38
CA VAL A 53 1.62 -1.95 -6.20
C VAL A 53 0.11 -1.85 -6.23
N VAL A 54 -0.51 -2.96 -6.60
CA VAL A 54 -1.97 -3.11 -6.70
C VAL A 54 -2.38 -4.41 -6.03
N VAL A 55 -3.38 -4.36 -5.14
CA VAL A 55 -3.97 -5.52 -4.48
C VAL A 55 -5.44 -5.63 -4.88
N PRO A 56 -5.79 -6.46 -5.88
CA PRO A 56 -7.18 -6.68 -6.28
C PRO A 56 -7.89 -7.67 -5.35
N GLY A 57 -9.22 -7.71 -5.42
CA GLY A 57 -10.01 -8.77 -4.80
C GLY A 57 -10.15 -8.65 -3.28
N VAL A 58 -9.98 -7.45 -2.73
CA VAL A 58 -10.02 -7.23 -1.29
C VAL A 58 -11.49 -7.08 -0.83
N PRO A 59 -11.99 -7.98 0.04
CA PRO A 59 -13.35 -7.90 0.56
C PRO A 59 -13.48 -6.75 1.56
N TYR A 60 -14.59 -5.99 1.49
CA TYR A 60 -14.83 -4.84 2.36
C TYR A 60 -16.30 -4.73 2.80
N MET A 61 -16.53 -4.00 3.88
CA MET A 61 -17.84 -3.49 4.28
C MET A 61 -17.79 -1.96 4.39
N ALA A 62 -18.95 -1.30 4.29
CA ALA A 62 -19.06 0.15 4.40
C ALA A 62 -20.26 0.54 5.27
N GLY A 63 -20.03 1.01 6.49
CA GLY A 63 -21.11 1.40 7.41
C GLY A 63 -22.20 0.33 7.55
N ASN A 64 -23.43 0.65 7.11
CA ASN A 64 -24.60 -0.25 7.17
C ASN A 64 -24.61 -1.33 6.06
N PHE A 65 -23.77 -1.21 5.04
CA PHE A 65 -23.63 -2.21 3.97
C PHE A 65 -22.71 -3.33 4.45
N SER A 66 -23.27 -4.27 5.22
CA SER A 66 -22.53 -5.36 5.87
C SER A 66 -22.46 -6.66 5.06
N VAL A 67 -23.14 -6.75 3.91
CA VAL A 67 -22.88 -7.84 2.95
C VAL A 67 -21.63 -7.45 2.16
N PRO A 68 -20.56 -8.29 2.16
CA PRO A 68 -19.27 -7.88 1.62
C PRO A 68 -19.30 -7.50 0.15
N GLY A 69 -18.74 -6.34 -0.16
CA GLY A 69 -18.33 -5.97 -1.51
C GLY A 69 -16.89 -6.40 -1.79
N VAL A 70 -16.40 -6.06 -2.98
CA VAL A 70 -15.00 -6.31 -3.37
C VAL A 70 -14.40 -5.02 -3.92
N GLY A 71 -13.13 -4.78 -3.62
CA GLY A 71 -12.39 -3.68 -4.22
C GLY A 71 -10.93 -4.01 -4.45
N MET A 72 -10.18 -2.97 -4.78
CA MET A 72 -8.74 -3.02 -5.00
C MET A 72 -8.04 -1.90 -4.22
N ILE A 73 -6.85 -2.18 -3.73
CA ILE A 73 -5.97 -1.18 -3.13
C ILE A 73 -4.88 -0.80 -4.13
N GLN A 74 -4.64 0.49 -4.29
CA GLN A 74 -3.49 1.02 -5.02
C GLN A 74 -2.64 1.84 -4.06
N LEU A 75 -1.32 1.63 -4.12
CA LEU A 75 -0.40 2.46 -3.35
C LEU A 75 -0.10 3.74 -4.14
N VAL A 76 -0.34 4.90 -3.52
CA VAL A 76 -0.35 6.17 -4.25
C VAL A 76 0.92 6.97 -3.99
N MET A 77 1.31 7.12 -2.73
CA MET A 77 2.47 7.93 -2.35
C MET A 77 3.20 7.36 -1.15
N ALA A 78 4.52 7.46 -1.17
CA ALA A 78 5.33 7.32 0.05
C ALA A 78 5.12 8.55 0.94
N GLY A 79 5.24 8.38 2.25
CA GLY A 79 5.37 9.50 3.18
C GLY A 79 6.62 10.34 2.90
N PRO A 80 6.68 11.60 3.38
CA PRO A 80 7.85 12.47 3.22
C PRO A 80 9.14 11.89 3.81
N ASP A 81 9.02 10.98 4.78
CA ASP A 81 10.11 10.27 5.46
C ASP A 81 10.39 8.87 4.87
N GLN A 82 9.73 8.51 3.77
CA GLN A 82 9.88 7.21 3.11
C GLN A 82 10.69 7.28 1.80
N SER A 83 11.31 8.44 1.51
CA SER A 83 12.17 8.61 0.35
C SER A 83 13.53 9.22 0.72
N ALA A 84 14.61 8.50 0.39
CA ALA A 84 15.97 8.99 0.49
C ALA A 84 16.40 9.63 -0.83
N HIS A 85 16.81 10.90 -0.77
CA HIS A 85 17.22 11.69 -1.94
C HIS A 85 18.73 11.81 -2.10
N LYS A 86 19.52 11.50 -1.06
CA LYS A 86 20.98 11.67 -1.07
C LYS A 86 21.74 10.44 -1.60
N VAL A 87 21.08 9.65 -2.43
CA VAL A 87 21.59 8.38 -2.96
C VAL A 87 21.83 8.51 -4.47
N LEU A 88 22.99 8.03 -4.92
CA LEU A 88 23.42 8.07 -6.32
C LEU A 88 22.77 6.95 -7.16
N SER A 89 21.47 6.68 -6.94
CA SER A 89 20.70 5.67 -7.65
C SER A 89 19.92 6.22 -8.85
N GLY A 90 19.86 7.55 -8.99
CA GLY A 90 18.98 8.24 -9.94
C GLY A 90 17.64 8.58 -9.28
N PRO A 91 16.60 7.71 -9.40
CA PRO A 91 15.34 7.92 -8.68
C PRO A 91 15.53 7.82 -7.15
N PRO A 92 14.71 8.56 -6.35
CA PRO A 92 14.70 8.45 -4.91
C PRO A 92 14.45 7.01 -4.44
N VAL A 93 15.25 6.57 -3.48
CA VAL A 93 15.16 5.22 -2.90
C VAL A 93 14.10 5.20 -1.81
N LEU A 94 13.32 4.13 -1.77
CA LEU A 94 12.36 3.93 -0.69
C LEU A 94 13.06 3.46 0.57
N ILE A 95 12.72 4.10 1.68
CA ILE A 95 13.13 3.72 3.04
C ILE A 95 11.87 3.42 3.87
N LYS A 96 12.04 2.67 4.95
CA LYS A 96 10.94 2.19 5.79
C LYS A 96 9.98 3.33 6.20
N GLY A 97 10.54 4.39 6.78
CA GLY A 97 9.82 5.55 7.32
C GLY A 97 8.65 5.16 8.20
N SER A 98 7.66 6.05 8.26
CA SER A 98 6.47 5.88 9.10
C SER A 98 5.29 5.27 8.32
N GLU A 99 4.65 6.06 7.45
CA GLU A 99 3.39 5.69 6.78
C GLU A 99 3.39 6.11 5.31
N CYS A 100 2.79 5.27 4.46
CA CYS A 100 2.49 5.57 3.06
C CYS A 100 0.99 5.77 2.83
N GLN A 101 0.63 6.53 1.80
CA GLN A 101 -0.75 6.74 1.39
C GLN A 101 -1.19 5.70 0.37
N ALA A 102 -2.36 5.10 0.61
CA ALA A 102 -3.00 4.15 -0.28
C ALA A 102 -4.42 4.63 -0.62
N MET A 103 -4.96 4.13 -1.73
CA MET A 103 -6.34 4.36 -2.13
C MET A 103 -7.04 3.02 -2.27
N PHE A 104 -8.22 2.90 -1.67
CA PHE A 104 -9.12 1.78 -1.91
C PHE A 104 -10.20 2.18 -2.92
N ILE A 105 -10.36 1.38 -3.96
CA ILE A 105 -11.33 1.59 -5.03
C ILE A 105 -12.28 0.38 -5.02
N PRO A 106 -13.55 0.54 -4.62
CA PRO A 106 -14.52 -0.55 -4.73
C PRO A 106 -14.80 -0.87 -6.20
N THR A 107 -14.74 -2.15 -6.55
CA THR A 107 -15.03 -2.66 -7.90
C THR A 107 -16.37 -3.39 -7.97
N ALA A 108 -16.84 -3.92 -6.84
CA ALA A 108 -18.19 -4.47 -6.65
C ALA A 108 -18.78 -3.93 -5.34
N PRO A 109 -20.02 -3.45 -5.32
CA PRO A 109 -20.61 -2.79 -4.16
C PRO A 109 -20.85 -3.78 -3.00
N ALA A 110 -20.65 -3.31 -1.77
CA ALA A 110 -21.25 -3.94 -0.59
C ALA A 110 -22.77 -3.73 -0.61
N THR A 111 -23.56 -4.58 0.04
CA THR A 111 -25.04 -4.42 0.09
C THR A 111 -25.57 -4.39 1.52
N ASP A 112 -26.72 -3.73 1.69
CA ASP A 112 -27.44 -3.70 2.96
C ASP A 112 -28.17 -5.05 3.14
N PRO A 113 -27.93 -5.79 4.24
CA PRO A 113 -28.54 -7.10 4.47
C PRO A 113 -30.08 -7.04 4.62
N THR A 114 -30.64 -5.88 4.98
CA THR A 114 -32.07 -5.72 5.23
C THR A 114 -32.83 -5.37 3.95
N SER A 115 -32.32 -4.38 3.21
CA SER A 115 -32.98 -3.86 2.00
C SER A 115 -32.47 -4.48 0.70
N GLY A 116 -31.29 -5.12 0.72
CA GLY A 116 -30.62 -5.62 -0.47
C GLY A 116 -30.02 -4.53 -1.37
N VAL A 117 -30.11 -3.25 -0.97
CA VAL A 117 -29.64 -2.11 -1.77
C VAL A 117 -28.11 -2.06 -1.76
N PRO A 118 -27.46 -1.87 -2.93
CA PRO A 118 -26.01 -1.71 -3.01
C PRO A 118 -25.52 -0.35 -2.53
N ASP A 119 -24.31 -0.32 -1.98
CA ASP A 119 -23.58 0.89 -1.62
C ASP A 119 -23.45 1.81 -2.85
N PRO A 120 -24.02 3.03 -2.82
CA PRO A 120 -23.99 3.94 -3.96
C PRO A 120 -22.60 4.52 -4.23
N THR A 121 -21.63 4.32 -3.33
CA THR A 121 -20.28 4.87 -3.43
C THR A 121 -19.29 3.94 -4.14
N VAL A 122 -19.77 2.85 -4.78
CA VAL A 122 -18.93 1.98 -5.61
C VAL A 122 -18.18 2.79 -6.68
N GLY A 123 -16.91 2.45 -6.91
CA GLY A 123 -16.04 3.18 -7.84
C GLY A 123 -15.45 4.49 -7.29
N VAL A 124 -15.95 5.03 -6.17
CA VAL A 124 -15.37 6.23 -5.54
C VAL A 124 -14.13 5.83 -4.74
N PRO A 125 -12.92 6.33 -5.07
CA PRO A 125 -11.71 6.03 -4.30
C PRO A 125 -11.78 6.64 -2.88
N THR A 126 -11.36 5.87 -1.88
CA THR A 126 -11.22 6.34 -0.49
C THR A 126 -9.77 6.26 -0.05
N PRO A 127 -9.21 7.33 0.55
CA PRO A 127 -7.85 7.32 1.06
C PRO A 127 -7.74 6.41 2.28
N GLY A 128 -6.57 5.81 2.42
CA GLY A 128 -6.14 5.06 3.60
C GLY A 128 -4.63 5.06 3.71
N LYS A 129 -4.13 4.22 4.60
CA LYS A 129 -2.72 4.21 4.99
C LYS A 129 -2.11 2.83 4.86
N GLY A 130 -0.79 2.78 4.81
CA GLY A 130 -0.03 1.56 4.93
C GLY A 130 1.36 1.83 5.49
N ARG A 131 2.14 0.76 5.67
CA ARG A 131 3.53 0.84 6.14
C ARG A 131 4.40 -0.20 5.46
N PHE A 132 5.67 0.13 5.26
CA PHE A 132 6.65 -0.82 4.75
C PHE A 132 7.19 -1.72 5.88
N MET A 133 7.15 -3.02 5.62
CA MET A 133 7.77 -4.04 6.44
C MET A 133 9.05 -4.52 5.76
N VAL A 134 10.14 -3.89 6.16
CA VAL A 134 11.49 -4.21 5.70
C VAL A 134 12.03 -5.42 6.45
N THR A 135 12.55 -6.40 5.70
CA THR A 135 13.11 -7.65 6.23
C THR A 135 14.63 -7.60 6.44
N GLN A 136 15.29 -6.61 5.85
CA GLN A 136 16.73 -6.38 5.97
C GLN A 136 17.05 -5.28 6.99
N VAL A 137 18.11 -5.45 7.77
CA VAL A 137 18.54 -4.47 8.80
C VAL A 137 19.98 -3.99 8.60
N LYS A 138 20.56 -4.21 7.42
CA LYS A 138 21.97 -3.91 7.14
C LYS A 138 22.18 -2.61 6.39
N VAL A 139 21.26 -2.24 5.50
CA VAL A 139 21.41 -1.09 4.61
C VAL A 139 20.45 0.01 5.02
N THR A 140 20.99 1.19 5.32
CA THR A 140 20.24 2.38 5.72
C THR A 140 20.53 3.56 4.79
N ALA A 141 19.56 4.44 4.56
CA ALA A 141 19.73 5.67 3.77
C ALA A 141 19.07 6.89 4.44
N ASN A 142 19.44 8.10 4.01
CA ASN A 142 18.87 9.39 4.42
C ASN A 142 18.58 10.28 3.19
#